data_AF-A0A438GVB6-F1
#
_entry.id   AF-A0A438GVB6-F1
#
_cell.length_a   1.000
_cell.length_b   1.000
_cell.length_c   1.000
_cell.angle_alpha   90.00
_cell.angle_beta   90.00
_cell.angle_gamma   90.00
#
_symmetry.space_group_name_H-M   'P 1'
#
loop_
_entity.id
_entity.type
_entity.pdbx_description
1 polymer ?
#
loop_
_entity_poly.entity_id
_entity_poly.type
_entity_poly.pdbx_seq_one_letter_code
_entity_poly.pdbx_strand_id
1 'polypeptide(L)'
;MGSITGFLCYNVLCFSFLTLFPIIVISGDTITANQSITNGQTLVSAGGDFELGFFLPEIQSVVKIGDRGNIVIMDEDLHVFWSTNESTAVNPVAQLLDTGNLVLGWDQKTGSNRYLTSWKSKEDPSSGDYSFKLDPRGFPEIFIWNKQEKKYRSGPWNGVRFSGVPEMKSSSVFTFDFE
;
A
#
# COMPACT_ATOMS: atom_id res chain seq x y z
N MET A 1 -51.96 -0.29 -11.21
CA MET A 1 -51.95 -1.59 -10.50
C MET A 1 -51.25 -2.60 -11.40
N GLY A 2 -49.95 -2.77 -11.20
CA GLY A 2 -49.10 -3.68 -11.96
C GLY A 2 -48.14 -4.35 -10.98
N SER A 3 -48.08 -5.67 -11.04
CA SER A 3 -47.50 -6.60 -10.07
C SER A 3 -46.02 -6.34 -9.75
N ILE A 4 -45.67 -6.24 -8.47
CA ILE A 4 -44.32 -6.45 -7.96
C ILE A 4 -44.34 -7.84 -7.30
N THR A 5 -43.81 -8.83 -8.01
CA THR A 5 -43.52 -10.17 -7.47
C THR A 5 -42.01 -10.35 -7.51
N GLY A 6 -41.48 -10.75 -6.36
CA GLY A 6 -40.11 -10.49 -5.95
C GLY A 6 -39.04 -11.30 -6.65
N PHE A 7 -37.84 -10.74 -6.67
CA PHE A 7 -36.60 -11.48 -6.73
C PHE A 7 -35.85 -11.23 -5.41
N LEU A 8 -35.95 -12.18 -4.51
CA LEU A 8 -34.94 -12.40 -3.48
C LEU A 8 -33.68 -12.87 -4.21
N CYS A 9 -32.75 -11.96 -4.49
CA CYS A 9 -31.42 -12.36 -4.93
C CYS A 9 -30.72 -13.03 -3.74
N TYR A 10 -30.60 -14.34 -3.86
CA TYR A 10 -29.89 -15.24 -2.98
C TYR A 10 -28.51 -14.71 -2.62
N ASN A 11 -28.19 -14.82 -1.33
CA ASN A 11 -26.87 -15.06 -0.76
C ASN A 11 -25.73 -15.18 -1.80
N VAL A 12 -24.99 -14.09 -2.01
CA VAL A 12 -23.62 -14.21 -2.48
C VAL A 12 -22.83 -14.72 -1.29
N LEU A 13 -22.83 -16.05 -1.12
CA LEU A 13 -21.76 -16.74 -0.43
C LEU A 13 -20.51 -16.52 -1.29
N CYS A 14 -19.88 -15.36 -1.14
CA CYS A 14 -18.46 -15.20 -1.40
C CYS A 14 -17.75 -15.92 -0.25
N PHE A 15 -17.91 -17.25 -0.19
CA PHE A 15 -16.87 -18.08 0.39
C PHE A 15 -15.71 -17.91 -0.57
N SER A 16 -14.89 -16.89 -0.27
CA SER A 16 -13.50 -16.89 -0.67
C SER A 16 -13.02 -18.32 -0.50
N PHE A 17 -12.59 -18.92 -1.60
CA PHE A 17 -11.75 -20.10 -1.58
C PHE A 17 -10.43 -19.69 -0.91
N LEU A 18 -10.47 -19.43 0.40
CA LEU A 18 -9.31 -19.42 1.26
C LEU A 18 -8.94 -20.89 1.39
N THR A 19 -8.20 -21.34 0.38
CA THR A 19 -7.63 -22.66 0.32
C THR A 19 -6.89 -22.91 1.64
N LEU A 20 -7.25 -24.01 2.29
CA LEU A 20 -6.53 -24.65 3.38
C LEU A 20 -5.15 -25.09 2.87
N PHE A 21 -4.27 -24.14 2.60
CA PHE A 21 -2.84 -24.39 2.68
C PHE A 21 -2.42 -24.01 4.09
N PRO A 22 -1.71 -24.87 4.83
CA PRO A 22 -1.10 -24.43 6.07
C PRO A 22 -0.17 -23.28 5.70
N ILE A 23 -0.55 -22.04 6.04
CA ILE A 23 0.35 -20.90 5.97
C ILE A 23 1.49 -21.25 6.92
N ILE A 24 2.63 -21.64 6.35
CA ILE A 24 3.83 -21.82 7.15
C ILE A 24 4.33 -20.41 7.42
N VAL A 25 4.04 -19.89 8.61
CA VAL A 25 4.61 -18.64 9.10
C VAL A 25 6.12 -18.86 9.23
N ILE A 26 6.88 -18.42 8.25
CA ILE A 26 8.33 -18.36 8.38
C ILE A 26 8.67 -16.96 8.87
N SER A 27 8.87 -16.91 10.19
CA SER A 27 9.81 -16.00 10.86
C SER A 27 9.39 -14.54 11.03
N GLY A 28 8.40 -14.33 11.91
CA GLY A 28 8.22 -13.06 12.62
C GLY A 28 7.95 -11.85 11.72
N ASP A 29 8.43 -10.69 12.15
CA ASP A 29 8.27 -9.40 11.48
C ASP A 29 9.53 -8.99 10.71
N THR A 30 10.53 -9.86 10.58
CA THR A 30 11.86 -9.52 10.01
C THR A 30 12.39 -10.51 8.98
N ILE A 31 13.10 -10.00 7.96
CA ILE A 31 13.95 -10.76 7.03
C ILE A 31 15.41 -10.34 7.23
N THR A 32 16.28 -11.29 7.53
CA THR A 32 17.74 -11.13 7.55
C THR A 32 18.39 -11.58 6.23
N ALA A 33 19.68 -11.28 6.03
CA ALA A 33 20.39 -11.56 4.78
C ALA A 33 20.39 -13.03 4.31
N ASN A 34 20.18 -13.98 5.22
CA ASN A 34 20.12 -15.41 4.95
C ASN A 34 18.67 -15.96 4.84
N GLN A 35 17.68 -15.08 4.85
CA GLN A 35 16.26 -15.42 4.77
C GLN A 35 15.65 -14.91 3.47
N SER A 36 14.57 -15.57 3.06
CA SER A 36 13.76 -15.19 1.91
C SER A 36 12.32 -15.59 2.16
N ILE A 37 11.40 -14.83 1.57
CA ILE A 37 9.97 -15.17 1.56
C ILE A 37 9.62 -15.66 0.16
N THR A 38 8.96 -16.81 0.10
CA THR A 38 8.42 -17.41 -1.12
C THR A 38 6.90 -17.46 -1.08
N ASN A 39 6.26 -17.95 -2.14
CA ASN A 39 4.81 -18.12 -2.17
C ASN A 39 4.27 -18.89 -0.94
N GLY A 40 3.17 -18.39 -0.38
CA GLY A 40 2.53 -18.95 0.80
C GLY A 40 3.21 -18.61 2.14
N GLN A 41 4.31 -17.87 2.12
CA GLN A 41 4.97 -17.33 3.30
C GLN A 41 4.68 -15.82 3.41
N THR A 42 4.60 -15.35 4.65
CA THR A 42 4.30 -13.95 4.96
C THR A 42 5.09 -13.49 6.20
N LEU A 43 5.39 -12.20 6.27
CA LEU A 43 5.73 -11.54 7.53
C LEU A 43 4.46 -11.04 8.18
N VAL A 44 4.41 -11.10 9.50
CA VAL A 44 3.33 -10.50 10.29
C VAL A 44 3.98 -9.51 11.24
N SER A 45 3.48 -8.27 11.25
CA SER A 45 3.90 -7.24 12.21
C SER A 45 3.73 -7.76 13.65
N ALA A 46 4.54 -7.29 14.60
CA ALA A 46 4.51 -7.75 15.99
C ALA A 46 3.11 -7.67 16.65
N GLY A 47 2.32 -6.66 16.31
CA GLY A 47 0.93 -6.46 16.76
C GLY A 47 -0.11 -7.31 16.02
N GLY A 48 0.25 -7.93 14.90
CA GLY A 48 -0.64 -8.78 14.10
C GLY A 48 -1.56 -8.04 13.13
N ASP A 49 -1.46 -6.72 13.04
CA ASP A 49 -2.37 -5.89 12.22
C ASP A 49 -2.00 -5.86 10.73
N PHE A 50 -0.71 -6.05 10.41
CA PHE A 50 -0.19 -6.00 9.04
C PHE A 50 0.51 -7.30 8.66
N GLU A 51 0.24 -7.74 7.44
CA GLU A 51 0.85 -8.93 6.84
C GLU A 51 1.44 -8.58 5.47
N LEU A 52 2.64 -9.08 5.18
CA LEU A 52 3.35 -8.86 3.92
C LEU A 52 3.76 -10.18 3.29
N GLY A 53 3.32 -10.42 2.05
CA GLY A 53 3.75 -11.56 1.24
C GLY A 53 3.12 -11.56 -0.16
N PHE A 54 3.25 -12.68 -0.87
CA PHE A 54 2.72 -12.82 -2.23
C PHE A 54 1.28 -13.35 -2.22
N PHE A 55 0.40 -12.71 -3.00
CA PHE A 55 -1.03 -13.06 -3.07
C PHE A 55 -1.40 -13.94 -4.27
N LEU A 56 -0.52 -14.11 -5.25
CA LEU A 56 -0.76 -14.92 -6.44
C LEU A 56 -0.01 -16.25 -6.32
N PRO A 57 -0.69 -17.35 -5.95
CA PRO A 57 -0.03 -18.62 -5.67
C PRO A 57 0.63 -19.24 -6.90
N GLU A 58 0.17 -18.87 -8.10
CA GLU A 58 0.64 -19.42 -9.39
C GLU A 58 1.97 -18.85 -9.88
N ILE A 59 2.45 -17.73 -9.32
CA ILE A 59 3.69 -17.08 -9.77
C ILE A 59 4.75 -17.26 -8.70
N GLN A 60 5.77 -18.11 -8.90
CA GLN A 60 6.82 -18.26 -7.88
C GLN A 60 7.68 -17.01 -7.82
N SER A 61 7.43 -16.19 -6.82
CA SER A 61 8.20 -14.99 -6.54
C SER A 61 8.98 -15.16 -5.25
N VAL A 62 10.16 -14.55 -5.21
CA VAL A 62 11.01 -14.55 -4.02
C VAL A 62 11.37 -13.13 -3.66
N VAL A 63 11.16 -12.75 -2.40
CA VAL A 63 11.71 -11.51 -1.83
C VAL A 63 12.78 -11.84 -0.80
N LYS A 64 13.93 -11.18 -0.91
CA LYS A 64 15.08 -11.35 0.01
C LYS A 64 15.92 -10.10 0.08
N ILE A 65 16.91 -10.10 0.98
CA ILE A 65 18.00 -9.12 0.93
C ILE A 65 19.04 -9.58 -0.09
N GLY A 66 19.38 -8.70 -1.02
CA GLY A 66 20.45 -8.91 -2.00
C GLY A 66 21.84 -8.65 -1.41
N ASP A 67 22.86 -9.09 -2.13
CA ASP A 67 24.27 -9.02 -1.68
C ASP A 67 24.78 -7.60 -1.42
N ARG A 68 24.06 -6.58 -1.92
CA ARG A 68 24.36 -5.15 -1.75
C ARG A 68 23.54 -4.48 -0.65
N GLY A 69 22.83 -5.28 0.16
CA GLY A 69 22.06 -4.84 1.31
C GLY A 69 20.72 -4.16 0.98
N ASN A 70 20.26 -4.30 -0.27
CA ASN A 70 18.95 -3.85 -0.72
C ASN A 70 17.94 -5.00 -0.74
N ILE A 71 16.65 -4.69 -0.67
CA ILE A 71 15.58 -5.66 -0.93
C ILE A 71 15.49 -5.90 -2.45
N VAL A 72 15.43 -7.17 -2.85
CA VAL A 72 15.24 -7.61 -4.24
C VAL A 72 14.02 -8.53 -4.33
N ILE A 73 13.27 -8.43 -5.43
CA ILE A 73 12.21 -9.35 -5.79
C ILE A 73 12.58 -10.00 -7.12
N MET A 74 12.52 -11.33 -7.16
CA MET A 74 12.93 -12.14 -8.30
C MET A 74 11.83 -13.12 -8.70
N ASP A 75 11.86 -13.53 -9.96
CA ASP A 75 11.02 -14.60 -10.49
C ASP A 75 11.65 -16.01 -10.31
N GLU A 76 11.03 -17.03 -10.89
CA GLU A 76 11.44 -18.44 -10.77
C GLU A 76 12.83 -18.70 -11.38
N ASP A 77 13.23 -17.91 -12.37
CA ASP A 77 14.51 -18.02 -13.07
C ASP A 77 15.62 -17.19 -12.39
N LEU A 78 15.38 -16.69 -11.17
CA LEU A 78 16.26 -15.82 -10.40
C LEU A 78 16.53 -14.46 -11.07
N HIS A 79 15.64 -14.02 -11.97
CA HIS A 79 15.75 -12.71 -12.59
C HIS A 79 15.13 -11.64 -11.68
N VAL A 80 15.90 -10.58 -11.39
CA VAL A 80 15.44 -9.45 -10.56
C VAL A 80 14.57 -8.52 -11.41
N PHE A 81 13.25 -8.51 -11.15
CA PHE A 81 12.32 -7.59 -11.82
C PHE A 81 12.02 -6.32 -11.01
N TRP A 82 12.31 -6.33 -9.70
CA TRP A 82 12.22 -5.13 -8.86
C TRP A 82 13.27 -5.14 -7.75
N SER A 83 13.77 -3.97 -7.37
CA SER A 83 14.64 -3.81 -6.21
C SER A 83 14.52 -2.42 -5.60
N THR A 84 14.85 -2.33 -4.31
CA THR A 84 15.13 -1.04 -3.66
C THR A 84 16.52 -0.53 -4.06
N ASN A 85 16.74 0.77 -3.88
CA ASN A 85 18.05 1.38 -4.07
C ASN A 85 19.08 0.75 -3.12
N GLU A 86 20.32 0.67 -3.59
CA GLU A 86 21.42 0.10 -2.83
C GLU A 86 21.83 0.99 -1.67
N SER A 87 22.08 0.37 -0.51
CA SER A 87 22.42 1.08 0.73
C SER A 87 23.80 0.70 1.28
N THR A 88 24.48 -0.31 0.70
CA THR A 88 25.75 -0.87 1.20
C THR A 88 25.72 -1.23 2.70
N ALA A 89 24.53 -1.49 3.25
CA ALA A 89 24.34 -1.73 4.67
C ALA A 89 25.07 -2.99 5.14
N VAL A 90 25.72 -2.91 6.31
CA VAL A 90 26.35 -4.06 6.98
C VAL A 90 25.33 -4.68 7.93
N ASN A 91 25.05 -5.97 7.77
CA ASN A 91 23.98 -6.71 8.47
C ASN A 91 22.57 -6.12 8.28
N PRO A 92 22.11 -6.00 7.01
CA PRO A 92 20.79 -5.47 6.70
C PRO A 92 19.68 -6.36 7.27
N VAL A 93 18.64 -5.69 7.79
CA VAL A 93 17.39 -6.32 8.25
C VAL A 93 16.23 -5.54 7.65
N ALA A 94 15.30 -6.23 7.00
CA ALA A 94 14.00 -5.65 6.64
C ALA A 94 12.99 -6.03 7.73
N GLN A 95 12.26 -5.05 8.27
CA GLN A 95 11.27 -5.27 9.32
C GLN A 95 9.91 -4.67 8.93
N LEU A 96 8.84 -5.42 9.16
CA LEU A 96 7.46 -4.96 9.05
C LEU A 96 7.00 -4.38 10.39
N LEU A 97 6.93 -3.06 10.46
CA LEU A 97 6.51 -2.36 11.67
C LEU A 97 4.98 -2.39 11.84
N ASP A 98 4.53 -2.41 13.10
CA ASP A 98 3.10 -2.32 13.50
C ASP A 98 2.40 -1.04 13.02
N THR A 99 3.14 -0.05 12.54
CA THR A 99 2.55 1.18 12.03
C THR A 99 1.98 1.03 10.62
N GLY A 100 2.35 -0.02 9.88
CA GLY A 100 1.92 -0.23 8.48
C GLY A 100 2.17 0.98 7.57
N ASN A 101 3.29 1.68 7.79
CA ASN A 101 3.37 3.12 7.60
C ASN A 101 3.08 3.58 6.16
N LEU A 102 2.07 4.44 5.98
CA LEU A 102 1.77 5.17 4.74
C LEU A 102 2.02 6.67 4.97
N VAL A 103 3.10 7.21 4.39
CA VAL A 103 3.44 8.63 4.49
C VAL A 103 3.16 9.32 3.16
N LEU A 104 2.17 10.21 3.13
CA LEU A 104 1.84 11.07 2.00
C LEU A 104 2.33 12.48 2.27
N GLY A 105 2.69 13.20 1.20
CA GLY A 105 3.09 14.60 1.29
C GLY A 105 4.42 14.89 0.64
N TRP A 106 4.88 16.13 0.85
CA TRP A 106 6.09 16.64 0.22
C TRP A 106 7.23 16.66 1.23
N ASP A 107 8.32 15.98 0.91
CA ASP A 107 9.56 16.10 1.65
C ASP A 107 10.37 17.29 1.11
N GLN A 108 10.42 18.38 1.87
CA GLN A 108 11.13 19.60 1.46
C GLN A 108 12.65 19.40 1.35
N LYS A 109 13.23 18.50 2.15
CA LYS A 109 14.68 18.26 2.15
C LYS A 109 15.11 17.48 0.92
N THR A 110 14.31 16.48 0.53
CA THR A 110 14.63 15.63 -0.64
C THR A 110 13.96 16.09 -1.93
N GLY A 111 13.00 17.02 -1.85
CA GLY A 111 12.17 17.43 -2.99
C GLY A 111 11.20 16.35 -3.47
N SER A 112 10.96 15.32 -2.67
CA SER A 112 10.15 14.16 -3.06
C SER A 112 8.68 14.39 -2.76
N ASN A 113 7.82 14.20 -3.77
CA ASN A 113 6.36 14.17 -3.58
C ASN A 113 5.88 12.73 -3.41
N ARG A 114 5.32 12.41 -2.25
CA ARG A 114 4.66 11.13 -1.97
C ARG A 114 3.17 11.30 -2.17
N TYR A 115 2.62 10.63 -3.17
CA TYR A 115 1.22 10.77 -3.58
C TYR A 115 0.60 9.41 -3.91
N LEU A 116 -0.74 9.36 -3.94
CA LEU A 116 -1.46 8.15 -4.32
C LEU A 116 -1.82 8.19 -5.81
N THR A 117 -1.77 7.02 -6.44
CA THR A 117 -2.35 6.76 -7.77
C THR A 117 -3.39 5.65 -7.61
N SER A 118 -4.53 5.79 -8.27
CA SER A 118 -5.56 4.75 -8.25
C SER A 118 -5.04 3.47 -8.91
N TRP A 119 -5.65 2.35 -8.59
CA TRP A 119 -5.55 1.17 -9.45
C TRP A 119 -6.19 1.46 -10.80
N LYS A 120 -5.77 0.73 -11.82
CA LYS A 120 -6.33 0.82 -13.17
C LYS A 120 -7.72 0.23 -13.23
N SER A 121 -7.95 -0.86 -12.50
CA SER A 121 -9.29 -1.42 -12.26
C SER A 121 -9.32 -2.14 -10.91
N LYS A 122 -10.46 -2.78 -10.58
CA LYS A 122 -10.60 -3.59 -9.36
C LYS A 122 -9.70 -4.83 -9.39
N GLU A 123 -9.45 -5.37 -10.58
CA GLU A 123 -8.67 -6.60 -10.81
C GLU A 123 -7.21 -6.32 -11.22
N ASP A 124 -6.89 -5.09 -11.65
CA ASP A 124 -5.57 -4.69 -12.12
C ASP A 124 -4.99 -3.57 -11.22
N PRO A 125 -4.07 -3.91 -10.29
CA PRO A 125 -3.46 -2.95 -9.37
C PRO A 125 -2.40 -2.05 -10.01
N SER A 126 -2.15 -2.18 -11.32
CA SER A 126 -1.26 -1.26 -12.04
C SER A 126 -1.78 0.19 -11.97
N SER A 127 -0.88 1.14 -12.23
CA SER A 127 -1.18 2.57 -12.16
C SER A 127 -2.36 2.96 -13.05
N GLY A 128 -3.42 3.48 -12.43
CA GLY A 128 -4.60 4.03 -13.09
C GLY A 128 -4.50 5.52 -13.41
N ASP A 129 -5.64 6.08 -13.82
CA ASP A 129 -5.72 7.46 -14.34
C ASP A 129 -5.83 8.53 -13.25
N TYR A 130 -6.28 8.17 -12.04
CA TYR A 130 -6.51 9.13 -10.97
C TYR A 130 -5.31 9.24 -10.03
N SER A 131 -4.97 10.46 -9.60
CA SER A 131 -3.95 10.67 -8.57
C SER A 131 -4.37 11.71 -7.55
N PHE A 132 -3.99 11.50 -6.29
CA PHE A 132 -4.24 12.37 -5.16
C PHE A 132 -2.92 12.99 -4.72
N LYS A 133 -2.74 14.28 -4.97
CA LYS A 133 -1.44 14.96 -4.84
C LYS A 133 -1.55 16.20 -3.95
N LEU A 134 -0.57 16.36 -3.06
CA LEU A 134 -0.33 17.61 -2.35
C LEU A 134 0.42 18.58 -3.27
N ASP A 135 -0.05 19.82 -3.31
CA ASP A 135 0.63 20.97 -3.89
C ASP A 135 1.04 21.91 -2.73
N PRO A 136 2.33 22.01 -2.41
CA PRO A 136 2.80 22.83 -1.30
C PRO A 136 2.95 24.32 -1.65
N ARG A 137 2.64 24.75 -2.89
CA ARG A 137 2.85 26.13 -3.32
C ARG A 137 1.81 27.07 -2.69
N GLY A 138 2.28 28.02 -1.89
CA GLY A 138 1.41 28.93 -1.15
C GLY A 138 0.84 28.24 0.08
N PHE A 139 -0.50 28.19 0.20
CA PHE A 139 -1.13 27.36 1.21
C PHE A 139 -1.22 25.92 0.70
N PRO A 140 -0.82 24.90 1.49
CA PRO A 140 -0.90 23.52 1.06
C PRO A 140 -2.32 23.12 0.67
N GLU A 141 -2.47 22.55 -0.52
CA GLU A 141 -3.74 22.06 -1.04
C GLU A 141 -3.60 20.66 -1.61
N ILE A 142 -4.68 19.90 -1.60
CA ILE A 142 -4.76 18.59 -2.23
C ILE A 142 -5.63 18.67 -3.47
N PHE A 143 -5.16 18.03 -4.52
CA PHE A 143 -5.89 17.90 -5.78
C PHE A 143 -6.09 16.42 -6.12
N ILE A 144 -7.29 16.09 -6.62
CA ILE A 144 -7.49 14.86 -7.38
C ILE A 144 -7.37 15.22 -8.85
N TRP A 145 -6.46 14.52 -9.52
CA TRP A 145 -6.23 14.64 -10.95
C TRP A 145 -6.81 13.42 -11.65
N ASN A 146 -7.39 13.62 -12.83
CA ASN A 146 -7.55 12.58 -13.83
C ASN A 146 -6.54 12.87 -14.94
N LYS A 147 -5.46 12.08 -14.99
CA LYS A 147 -4.28 12.34 -15.81
C LYS A 147 -3.71 13.74 -15.55
N GLN A 148 -3.98 14.69 -16.45
CA GLN A 148 -3.49 16.07 -16.39
C GLN A 148 -4.58 17.08 -16.01
N GLU A 149 -5.82 16.62 -15.84
CA GLU A 149 -6.95 17.49 -15.53
C GLU A 149 -7.27 17.45 -14.04
N LYS A 150 -7.38 18.61 -13.40
CA LYS A 150 -7.82 18.72 -11.99
C LYS A 150 -9.34 18.47 -11.93
N LYS A 151 -9.74 17.44 -11.19
CA LYS A 151 -11.17 17.08 -10.98
C LYS A 151 -11.70 17.53 -9.63
N TYR A 152 -10.84 17.60 -8.62
CA TYR A 152 -11.21 18.05 -7.28
C TYR A 152 -10.09 18.87 -6.67
N ARG A 153 -10.48 19.79 -5.79
CA ARG A 153 -9.60 20.65 -4.99
C ARG A 153 -10.12 20.64 -3.56
N SER A 154 -9.26 20.23 -2.62
CA SER A 154 -9.59 20.22 -1.19
C SER A 154 -9.71 21.62 -0.59
N GLY A 155 -9.18 22.64 -1.26
CA GLY A 155 -8.92 23.94 -0.65
C GLY A 155 -7.71 23.90 0.29
N PRO A 156 -7.29 25.07 0.82
CA PRO A 156 -6.14 25.18 1.69
C PRO A 156 -6.33 24.49 3.05
N TRP A 157 -5.23 24.03 3.61
CA TRP A 157 -5.15 23.65 5.02
C TRP A 157 -5.40 24.87 5.91
N ASN A 158 -6.31 24.75 6.88
CA ASN A 158 -6.69 25.83 7.78
C ASN A 158 -6.15 25.68 9.21
N GLY A 159 -5.21 24.76 9.44
CA GLY A 159 -4.68 24.43 10.77
C GLY A 159 -5.42 23.27 11.47
N VAL A 160 -6.58 22.86 10.96
CA VAL A 160 -7.38 21.75 11.52
C VAL A 160 -7.76 20.73 10.45
N ARG A 161 -8.10 21.21 9.26
CA ARG A 161 -8.53 20.40 8.10
C ARG A 161 -8.31 21.17 6.79
N PHE A 162 -8.49 20.48 5.67
CA PHE A 162 -8.65 21.17 4.39
C PHE A 162 -10.04 21.82 4.28
N SER A 163 -10.11 23.06 3.82
CA SER A 163 -11.33 23.88 3.88
C SER A 163 -12.52 23.29 3.13
N GLY A 164 -12.27 22.53 2.07
CA GLY A 164 -13.25 21.83 1.22
C GLY A 164 -13.47 20.36 1.61
N VAL A 165 -12.95 19.92 2.77
CA VAL A 165 -13.17 18.57 3.35
C VAL A 165 -13.72 18.71 4.77
N PRO A 166 -14.97 19.19 4.95
CA PRO A 166 -15.52 19.41 6.28
C PRO A 166 -15.71 18.13 7.10
N GLU A 167 -15.72 16.96 6.46
CA GLU A 167 -15.81 15.64 7.09
C GLU A 167 -14.50 15.19 7.75
N MET A 168 -13.36 15.81 7.41
CA MET A 168 -12.06 15.52 7.98
C MET A 168 -12.07 15.88 9.48
N LYS A 169 -12.13 14.85 10.32
CA LYS A 169 -12.19 14.95 11.78
C LYS A 169 -11.20 13.98 12.38
N SER A 170 -10.30 14.49 13.23
CA SER A 170 -9.41 13.64 14.01
C SER A 170 -10.20 12.79 15.01
N SER A 171 -9.67 11.62 15.32
CA SER A 171 -10.19 10.67 16.30
C SER A 171 -9.03 10.09 17.11
N SER A 172 -9.30 9.22 18.09
CA SER A 172 -8.23 8.52 18.83
C SER A 172 -7.40 7.57 17.95
N VAL A 173 -7.87 7.24 16.74
CA VAL A 173 -7.21 6.31 15.81
C VAL A 173 -6.60 7.05 14.61
N PHE A 174 -7.12 8.22 14.26
CA PHE A 174 -6.68 9.01 13.11
C PHE A 174 -6.37 10.44 13.53
N THR A 175 -5.12 10.85 13.39
CA THR A 175 -4.69 12.24 13.58
C THR A 175 -4.24 12.80 12.25
N PHE A 176 -4.51 14.08 12.03
CA PHE A 176 -4.11 14.78 10.81
C PHE A 176 -3.29 15.99 11.19
N ASP A 177 -2.00 15.91 10.90
CA ASP A 177 -1.06 16.99 11.16
C ASP A 177 -0.40 17.40 9.85
N PHE A 178 -0.15 18.69 9.71
CA PHE A 178 0.63 19.25 8.62
C PHE A 178 1.79 20.02 9.24
N GLU A 179 2.97 19.41 9.24
CA GLU A 179 4.22 19.98 9.78
C GLU A 179 5.03 20.71 8.70
#